data_AF-A0A1Y5TY73-F1
#
_entry.id   AF-A0A1Y5TY73-F1
#
_cell.length_a   1.000
_cell.length_b   1.000
_cell.length_c   1.000
_cell.angle_alpha   90.00
_cell.angle_beta   90.00
_cell.angle_gamma   90.00
#
_symmetry.space_group_name_H-M   'P 1'
#
loop_
_entity.id
_entity.type
_entity.pdbx_description
1 polymer ?
#
loop_
_entity_poly.entity_id
_entity_poly.type
_entity_poly.pdbx_seq_one_letter_code
_entity_poly.pdbx_strand_id
1 'polypeptide(L)'
;MTAVLEIVRDPVDGHLRARAPALFRALADWLESDVQEDPAHARLLLEQVRGEADGEHVGNAYVLVLNGTEARIEALHDPDERLALPRRDLAGALQGWLAALDRRA
;
A
#
# COMPACT_ATOMS: atom_id res chain seq x y z
N MET A 1 12.04 13.91 -2.68
CA MET A 1 10.69 13.62 -2.20
C MET A 1 10.78 13.35 -0.71
N THR A 2 10.15 14.17 0.13
CA THR A 2 9.99 13.88 1.56
C THR A 2 9.20 12.57 1.66
N ALA A 3 9.76 11.54 2.31
CA ALA A 3 9.10 10.25 2.39
C ALA A 3 7.77 10.41 3.13
N VAL A 4 6.67 10.22 2.40
CA VAL A 4 5.29 10.33 2.89
C VAL A 4 4.90 9.15 3.79
N LEU A 5 5.70 8.08 3.73
CA LEU A 5 5.48 6.81 4.41
C LEU A 5 6.79 6.38 5.10
N GLU A 6 6.72 6.09 6.39
CA GLU A 6 7.79 5.46 7.17
C GLU A 6 7.43 3.99 7.41
N ILE A 7 8.31 3.07 7.08
CA ILE A 7 8.10 1.62 7.29
C ILE A 7 9.08 1.15 8.36
N VAL A 8 8.55 0.66 9.47
CA VAL A 8 9.30 0.21 10.63
C VAL A 8 8.92 -1.21 10.98
N ARG A 9 9.79 -1.92 11.71
CA ARG A 9 9.41 -3.18 12.34
C ARG A 9 9.02 -2.89 13.78
N ASP A 10 7.85 -3.32 14.19
CA ASP A 10 7.39 -3.19 15.55
C ASP A 10 8.28 -4.05 16.48
N PRO A 11 8.87 -3.47 17.54
CA PRO A 11 9.76 -4.21 18.43
C PRO A 11 9.01 -5.23 19.32
N VAL A 12 7.68 -5.16 19.42
CA VAL A 12 6.88 -6.01 20.30
C VAL A 12 6.49 -7.31 19.61
N ASP A 13 5.84 -7.21 18.44
CA ASP A 13 5.34 -8.39 17.71
C ASP A 13 6.21 -8.76 16.51
N GLY A 14 7.18 -7.90 16.17
CA GLY A 14 8.08 -8.11 15.06
C GLY A 14 7.44 -7.89 13.70
N HIS A 15 6.21 -7.40 13.58
CA HIS A 15 5.55 -7.15 12.30
C HIS A 15 5.97 -5.81 11.69
N LEU A 16 5.94 -5.72 10.35
CA LEU A 16 6.07 -4.45 9.68
C LEU A 16 4.86 -3.54 9.96
N ARG A 17 5.15 -2.27 10.22
CA ARG A 17 4.20 -1.18 10.41
C ARG A 17 4.51 -0.06 9.43
N ALA A 18 3.47 0.53 8.88
CA ALA A 18 3.53 1.70 8.04
C ALA A 18 3.01 2.90 8.84
N ARG A 19 3.74 4.02 8.81
CA ARG A 19 3.35 5.27 9.45
C ARG A 19 3.29 6.36 8.40
N ALA A 20 2.19 7.10 8.38
CA ALA A 20 2.00 8.20 7.45
C ALA A 20 1.26 9.37 8.12
N PRO A 21 1.41 10.60 7.63
CA PRO A 21 0.54 11.71 8.00
C PRO A 21 -0.93 11.38 7.73
N ALA A 22 -1.85 12.06 8.40
CA ALA A 22 -3.30 11.78 8.32
C ALA A 22 -3.84 11.70 6.87
N LEU A 23 -3.33 12.53 5.95
CA LEU A 23 -3.72 12.52 4.54
C LEU A 23 -3.43 11.19 3.84
N PHE A 24 -2.45 10.42 4.32
CA PHE A 24 -1.97 9.18 3.74
C PHE A 24 -2.22 7.96 4.65
N ARG A 25 -3.08 8.10 5.66
CA ARG A 25 -3.41 7.01 6.58
C ARG A 25 -3.92 5.76 5.85
N ALA A 26 -4.85 5.94 4.91
CA ALA A 26 -5.39 4.84 4.12
C ALA A 26 -4.31 4.03 3.38
N LEU A 27 -3.21 4.67 2.94
CA LEU A 27 -2.08 3.95 2.33
C LEU A 27 -1.31 3.10 3.35
N ALA A 28 -1.05 3.65 4.53
CA ALA A 28 -0.35 2.94 5.59
C ALA A 28 -1.18 1.73 6.05
N ASP A 29 -2.46 1.95 6.34
CA ASP A 29 -3.36 0.91 6.82
C ASP A 29 -3.56 -0.17 5.75
N TRP A 30 -3.73 0.21 4.47
CA TRP A 30 -3.82 -0.75 3.36
C TRP A 30 -2.60 -1.65 3.23
N LEU A 31 -1.38 -1.10 3.41
CA LEU A 31 -0.17 -1.91 3.40
C LEU A 31 -0.17 -2.94 4.55
N GLU A 32 -0.62 -2.54 5.73
CA GLU A 32 -0.66 -3.43 6.90
C GLU A 32 -1.77 -4.48 6.83
N SER A 33 -2.98 -4.12 6.37
CA SER A 33 -4.16 -4.98 6.42
C SER A 33 -4.37 -5.82 5.16
N ASP A 34 -4.01 -5.30 3.99
CA ASP A 34 -4.38 -5.90 2.70
C ASP A 34 -3.15 -6.43 1.96
N VAL A 35 -2.03 -5.69 1.95
CA VAL A 35 -0.77 -6.18 1.36
C VAL A 35 -0.08 -7.18 2.30
N GLN A 36 -0.03 -6.85 3.59
CA GLN A 36 0.53 -7.69 4.66
C GLN A 36 2.00 -8.08 4.44
N GLU A 37 2.55 -8.94 5.31
CA GLU A 37 3.88 -9.52 5.13
C GLU A 37 3.90 -10.68 4.10
N ASP A 38 3.25 -10.52 2.94
CA ASP A 38 3.27 -11.47 1.83
C ASP A 38 4.07 -10.90 0.63
N PRO A 39 5.34 -11.29 0.44
CA PRO A 39 6.16 -10.82 -0.66
C PRO A 39 5.65 -11.23 -2.04
N ALA A 40 4.92 -12.34 -2.17
CA ALA A 40 4.39 -12.79 -3.46
C ALA A 40 3.20 -11.91 -3.84
N HIS A 41 2.28 -11.69 -2.90
CA HIS A 41 1.14 -10.79 -3.11
C HIS A 41 1.57 -9.35 -3.39
N ALA A 42 2.51 -8.81 -2.61
CA ALA A 42 3.04 -7.47 -2.81
C ALA A 42 3.73 -7.29 -4.18
N ARG A 43 4.41 -8.31 -4.69
CA ARG A 43 5.01 -8.28 -6.05
C ARG A 43 3.94 -8.28 -7.14
N LEU A 44 2.89 -9.10 -7.01
CA LEU A 44 1.78 -9.12 -7.95
C LEU A 44 1.07 -7.76 -8.03
N LEU A 45 0.78 -7.15 -6.88
CA LEU A 45 0.22 -5.80 -6.82
C LEU A 45 1.14 -4.77 -7.45
N LEU A 46 2.46 -4.84 -7.20
CA LEU A 46 3.42 -3.92 -7.81
C LEU A 46 3.45 -4.03 -9.34
N GLU A 47 3.39 -5.24 -9.89
CA GLU A 47 3.31 -5.46 -11.33
C GLU A 47 2.02 -4.85 -11.92
N GLN A 48 0.88 -5.04 -11.25
CA GLN A 48 -0.41 -4.47 -11.66
C GLN A 48 -0.43 -2.94 -11.58
N VAL A 49 0.13 -2.36 -10.52
CA VAL A 49 0.20 -0.90 -10.34
C VAL A 49 1.09 -0.26 -11.41
N ARG A 50 2.14 -0.95 -11.83
CA ARG A 50 3.06 -0.50 -12.91
C ARG A 50 2.50 -0.74 -14.32
N GLY A 51 1.62 -1.71 -14.48
CA GLY A 51 0.96 -1.99 -15.75
C GLY A 51 -0.02 -0.89 -16.16
N GLU A 52 -0.46 -0.95 -17.41
CA GLU A 52 -1.48 -0.05 -17.97
C GLU A 52 -2.91 -0.56 -17.75
N ALA A 53 -3.06 -1.77 -17.22
CA ALA A 53 -4.37 -2.39 -17.01
C ALA A 53 -5.11 -1.71 -15.85
N ASP A 54 -6.32 -1.25 -16.12
CA ASP A 54 -7.23 -0.74 -15.10
C ASP A 54 -7.99 -1.88 -14.43
N GLY A 55 -8.49 -1.64 -13.23
CA GLY A 55 -9.21 -2.66 -12.49
C GLY A 55 -9.38 -2.33 -11.01
N GLU A 56 -10.04 -3.26 -10.32
CA GLU A 56 -10.33 -3.16 -8.90
C GLU A 56 -9.79 -4.40 -8.18
N HIS A 57 -9.16 -4.19 -7.03
CA HIS A 57 -8.69 -5.22 -6.14
C HIS A 57 -9.34 -5.02 -4.78
N VAL A 58 -10.28 -5.90 -4.44
CA VAL A 58 -10.91 -5.93 -3.12
C VAL A 58 -10.01 -6.75 -2.19
N GLY A 59 -9.48 -6.11 -1.17
CA GLY A 59 -8.71 -6.76 -0.12
C GLY A 59 -9.54 -6.95 1.15
N ASN A 60 -8.86 -6.95 2.28
CA ASN A 60 -9.45 -7.25 3.59
C ASN A 60 -10.21 -6.04 4.16
N ALA A 61 -9.61 -4.86 4.14
CA ALA A 61 -10.21 -3.64 4.69
C ALA A 61 -10.43 -2.56 3.63
N TYR A 62 -9.80 -2.68 2.46
CA TYR A 62 -9.81 -1.66 1.43
C TYR A 62 -10.07 -2.23 0.04
N VAL A 63 -10.47 -1.34 -0.87
CA VAL A 63 -10.45 -1.57 -2.31
C VAL A 63 -9.37 -0.70 -2.92
N LEU A 64 -8.50 -1.31 -3.72
CA LEU A 64 -7.59 -0.61 -4.61
C LEU A 64 -8.23 -0.50 -6.00
N VAL A 65 -8.45 0.73 -6.47
CA VAL A 65 -8.94 1.02 -7.82
C VAL A 65 -7.82 1.63 -8.64
N LEU A 66 -7.57 1.09 -9.84
CA LEU A 66 -6.57 1.55 -10.78
C LEU A 66 -7.25 2.11 -12.03
N ASN A 67 -6.93 3.35 -12.40
CA ASN A 67 -7.51 4.03 -13.56
C ASN A 67 -6.46 4.94 -14.24
N GLY A 68 -5.98 4.51 -15.41
CA GLY A 68 -4.95 5.21 -16.17
C GLY A 68 -3.68 5.40 -15.33
N THR A 69 -3.37 6.64 -14.97
CA THR A 69 -2.18 6.98 -14.17
C THR A 69 -2.47 7.19 -12.68
N GLU A 70 -3.74 7.04 -12.28
CA GLU A 70 -4.20 7.25 -10.91
C GLU A 70 -4.53 5.93 -10.22
N ALA A 71 -4.34 5.91 -8.91
CA ALA A 71 -4.75 4.85 -8.01
C ALA A 71 -5.61 5.45 -6.90
N ARG A 72 -6.61 4.70 -6.45
CA ARG A 72 -7.43 5.03 -5.28
C ARG A 72 -7.44 3.88 -4.30
N ILE A 73 -7.29 4.20 -3.02
CA ILE A 73 -7.44 3.27 -1.90
C ILE A 73 -8.67 3.73 -1.12
N GLU A 74 -9.66 2.86 -0.95
CA GLU A 74 -10.96 3.18 -0.34
C GLU A 74 -11.31 2.16 0.72
N ALA A 75 -11.57 2.61 1.95
CA ALA A 75 -11.98 1.70 3.02
C ALA A 75 -13.36 1.11 2.75
N LEU A 76 -13.52 -0.19 3.00
CA LEU A 76 -14.78 -0.92 2.81
C LEU A 76 -15.86 -0.51 3.82
N HIS A 77 -15.45 0.03 4.96
CA HIS A 77 -16.33 0.29 6.10
C HIS A 77 -16.38 1.77 6.54
N ASP A 78 -15.55 2.62 5.93
CA ASP A 78 -15.54 4.06 6.16
C ASP A 78 -15.42 4.81 4.82
N PRO A 79 -16.52 5.36 4.27
CA PRO A 79 -16.51 6.03 2.98
C PRO A 79 -15.71 7.35 2.97
N ASP A 80 -15.43 7.92 4.14
CA ASP A 80 -14.63 9.14 4.27
C ASP A 80 -13.12 8.82 4.27
N GLU A 81 -12.75 7.57 4.55
CA GLU A 81 -11.37 7.09 4.47
C GLU A 81 -11.02 6.61 3.05
N ARG A 82 -10.47 7.56 2.29
CA ARG A 82 -10.00 7.31 0.93
C ARG A 82 -8.77 8.14 0.59
N LEU A 83 -7.92 7.60 -0.26
CA LEU A 83 -6.76 8.28 -0.80
C LEU A 83 -6.70 8.10 -2.31
N ALA A 84 -6.59 9.20 -3.05
CA ALA A 84 -6.21 9.20 -4.45
C ALA A 84 -4.75 9.63 -4.58
N LEU A 85 -3.97 8.88 -5.37
CA LEU A 85 -2.56 9.16 -5.60
C LEU A 85 -2.12 8.69 -7.00
N PRO A 86 -1.05 9.24 -7.57
CA PRO A 86 -0.45 8.71 -8.79
C PRO A 86 -0.01 7.25 -8.62
N ARG A 87 -0.24 6.39 -9.64
CA ARG A 87 0.24 4.99 -9.65
C ARG A 87 1.74 4.87 -9.38
N ARG A 88 2.54 5.84 -9.85
CA ARG A 88 3.99 5.89 -9.57
C ARG A 88 4.30 6.00 -8.07
N ASP A 89 3.48 6.72 -7.32
CA ASP A 89 3.71 6.96 -5.89
C ASP A 89 3.27 5.71 -5.10
N LEU A 90 2.16 5.08 -5.51
CA LEU A 90 1.74 3.77 -4.98
C LEU A 90 2.79 2.68 -5.26
N ALA A 91 3.35 2.64 -6.47
CA ALA A 91 4.44 1.72 -6.81
C ALA A 91 5.66 1.95 -5.91
N GLY A 92 6.01 3.21 -5.64
CA GLY A 92 7.08 3.56 -4.71
C GLY A 92 6.83 3.04 -3.28
N ALA A 93 5.59 3.14 -2.79
CA ALA A 93 5.20 2.61 -1.49
C ALA A 93 5.32 1.08 -1.43
N LEU A 94 4.81 0.36 -2.44
CA LEU A 94 4.92 -1.10 -2.54
C LEU A 94 6.38 -1.57 -2.63
N GLN A 95 7.22 -0.84 -3.37
CA GLN A 95 8.66 -1.11 -3.42
C GLN A 95 9.33 -0.91 -2.06
N GLY A 96 8.96 0.15 -1.33
CA GLY A 96 9.45 0.39 0.03
C GLY A 96 9.05 -0.74 0.98
N TRP A 97 7.81 -1.23 0.87
CA TRP A 97 7.30 -2.36 1.64
C TRP A 97 8.04 -3.65 1.35
N LEU A 98 8.18 -4.02 0.06
CA LEU A 98 8.98 -5.18 -0.36
C LEU A 98 10.43 -5.11 0.12
N ALA A 99 11.06 -3.94 0.02
CA ALA A 99 12.42 -3.76 0.51
C ALA A 99 12.53 -3.91 2.04
N ALA A 100 11.47 -3.57 2.79
CA ALA A 100 11.43 -3.78 4.24
C ALA A 100 11.19 -5.25 4.61
N LEU A 101 10.44 -5.99 3.79
CA LEU A 101 10.27 -7.44 3.93
C LEU A 101 11.58 -8.18 3.68
N ASP A 102 12.31 -7.81 2.62
CA ASP A 102 13.56 -8.49 2.22
C ASP A 102 14.72 -8.27 3.21
N ARG A 103 14.71 -7.20 4.04
CA ARG A 103 15.69 -7.00 5.13
C ARG A 103 15.63 -8.06 6.25
N ARG A 104 14.67 -8.99 6.15
CA ARG A 104 14.54 -10.18 7.02
C ARG A 104 15.38 -11.36 6.52
N ALA A 105 15.86 -11.33 5.27
CA ALA A 105 16.61 -12.43 4.63
C ALA A 105 18.12 -12.39 4.94
#